data_AF-A0A8S4QR36-F1
#
_entry.id   AF-A0A8S4QR36-F1
#
_cell.length_a   1.000
_cell.length_b   1.000
_cell.length_c   1.000
_cell.angle_alpha   90.00
_cell.angle_beta   90.00
_cell.angle_gamma   90.00
#
_symmetry.space_group_name_H-M   'P 1'
#
loop_
_entity.id
_entity.type
_entity.pdbx_description
1 polymer ?
#
loop_
_entity_poly.entity_id
_entity_poly.type
_entity_poly.pdbx_seq_one_letter_code
_entity_poly.pdbx_strand_id
1 'polypeptide(L)'
;MDKDDNVKDKFYEEVKQALSKIRLREQILLLGDFNARVGRDYEAWPKVLGRHGIGNINSNGQLLLSLCAQFELAITNTMFRLPAKYKTTWMHPRSKHWHLLDYAIVRQRNLSQVNITRVMRGANCWSDHRLVIIKMRLRLRAPHRNQGVKTKRINVDYLQILDSRNAFVHEVNETVQALDLEGGGLSN
;
A
#
# COMPACT_ATOMS: atom_id res chain seq x y z
N MET A 1 17.82 -15.67 15.18
CA MET A 1 17.23 -17.02 15.21
C MET A 1 16.70 -17.30 13.81
N ASP A 2 17.15 -18.37 13.17
CA ASP A 2 16.51 -18.84 11.95
C ASP A 2 15.14 -19.41 12.32
N LYS A 3 14.07 -18.82 11.78
CA LYS A 3 12.74 -19.44 11.84
C LYS A 3 12.76 -20.74 11.05
N ASP A 4 11.85 -21.64 11.41
CA ASP A 4 11.57 -22.85 10.66
C ASP A 4 11.36 -22.54 9.17
N ASP A 5 11.95 -23.35 8.30
CA ASP A 5 11.99 -23.07 6.87
C ASP A 5 10.58 -23.10 6.26
N ASN A 6 9.68 -23.93 6.76
CA ASN A 6 8.28 -23.95 6.32
C ASN A 6 7.57 -22.61 6.61
N VAL A 7 7.86 -22.00 7.76
CA VAL A 7 7.31 -20.67 8.11
C VAL A 7 7.85 -19.58 7.18
N LYS A 8 9.15 -19.63 6.84
CA LYS A 8 9.77 -18.68 5.91
C LYS A 8 9.18 -18.84 4.50
N ASP A 9 9.08 -20.07 4.02
CA ASP A 9 8.57 -20.39 2.68
C ASP A 9 7.12 -19.93 2.55
N LYS A 10 6.29 -20.24 3.54
CA LYS A 10 4.90 -19.75 3.58
C LYS A 10 4.81 -18.23 3.51
N PHE A 11 5.64 -17.52 4.30
CA PHE A 11 5.67 -16.05 4.26
C PHE A 11 6.02 -15.52 2.88
N TYR A 12 7.10 -16.03 2.26
CA TYR A 12 7.50 -15.57 0.93
C TYR A 12 6.49 -15.94 -0.15
N GLU A 13 5.82 -17.10 -0.05
CA GLU A 13 4.74 -17.46 -0.98
C GLU A 13 3.52 -16.54 -0.85
N GLU A 14 3.10 -16.19 0.38
CA GLU A 14 2.02 -15.22 0.59
C GLU A 14 2.37 -13.85 0.00
N VAL A 15 3.61 -13.39 0.16
CA VAL A 15 4.09 -12.15 -0.45
C VAL A 15 4.07 -12.25 -1.98
N LYS A 16 4.54 -13.36 -2.58
CA LYS A 16 4.48 -13.57 -4.03
C LYS A 16 3.05 -13.53 -4.55
N GLN A 17 2.11 -14.18 -3.85
CA GLN A 17 0.70 -14.18 -4.21
C GLN A 17 0.06 -12.79 -4.09
N ALA A 18 0.46 -12.00 -3.09
CA ALA A 18 0.00 -10.62 -2.98
C ALA A 18 0.55 -9.76 -4.14
N LEU A 19 1.84 -9.90 -4.45
CA LEU A 19 2.50 -9.15 -5.53
C LEU A 19 1.94 -9.51 -6.92
N SER A 20 1.57 -10.77 -7.16
CA SER A 20 1.03 -11.22 -8.45
C SER A 20 -0.36 -10.67 -8.76
N LYS A 21 -1.13 -10.32 -7.73
CA LYS A 21 -2.46 -9.69 -7.86
C LYS A 21 -2.38 -8.20 -8.21
N ILE A 22 -1.24 -7.55 -7.95
CA ILE A 22 -1.05 -6.11 -8.19
C ILE A 22 -0.75 -5.88 -9.67
N ARG A 23 -1.51 -4.98 -10.29
CA ARG A 23 -1.34 -4.68 -11.72
C ARG A 23 0.02 -4.06 -11.97
N LEU A 24 0.59 -4.34 -13.15
CA LEU A 24 1.87 -3.75 -13.56
C LEU A 24 1.88 -2.22 -13.53
N ARG A 25 0.73 -1.55 -13.70
CA ARG A 25 0.63 -0.08 -13.68
C ARG A 25 0.56 0.51 -12.27
N GLU A 26 0.22 -0.28 -11.27
CA GLU A 26 0.10 0.18 -9.89
C GLU A 26 1.47 0.40 -9.24
N GLN A 27 1.51 1.32 -8.29
CA GLN A 27 2.69 1.62 -7.48
C GLN A 27 2.83 0.55 -6.40
N ILE A 28 4.06 0.11 -6.13
CA ILE A 28 4.36 -0.80 -5.00
C ILE A 28 5.36 -0.09 -4.10
N LEU A 29 5.03 -0.08 -2.81
CA LEU A 29 5.93 0.24 -1.72
C LEU A 29 5.83 -0.87 -0.69
N LEU A 30 6.83 -1.73 -0.67
CA LEU A 30 6.96 -2.83 0.29
C LEU A 30 7.91 -2.38 1.40
N LEU A 31 7.44 -2.42 2.65
CA LEU A 31 8.14 -1.95 3.83
C LEU A 31 8.16 -3.05 4.89
N GLY A 32 9.25 -3.17 5.62
CA GLY A 32 9.28 -3.98 6.84
C GLY A 32 10.65 -4.55 7.18
N ASP A 33 10.69 -5.25 8.31
CA ASP A 33 11.80 -6.09 8.73
C ASP A 33 11.70 -7.46 8.05
N PHE A 34 12.65 -7.75 7.16
CA PHE A 34 12.73 -9.04 6.47
C PHE A 34 13.70 -10.00 7.16
N ASN A 35 14.34 -9.59 8.25
CA ASN A 35 15.46 -10.30 8.88
C ASN A 35 16.53 -10.74 7.85
N ALA A 36 16.70 -9.92 6.82
CA ALA A 36 17.51 -10.21 5.65
C ALA A 36 18.72 -9.28 5.62
N ARG A 37 19.89 -9.83 5.30
CA ARG A 37 21.08 -9.06 4.92
C ARG A 37 21.32 -9.34 3.46
N VAL A 38 21.15 -8.32 2.61
CA VAL A 38 21.27 -8.47 1.15
C VAL A 38 22.69 -8.23 0.63
N GLY A 39 23.57 -7.70 1.48
CA GLY A 39 24.97 -7.47 1.14
C GLY A 39 25.19 -6.28 0.20
N ARG A 40 26.27 -6.37 -0.59
CA ARG A 40 26.79 -5.28 -1.45
C ARG A 40 27.05 -5.68 -2.90
N ASP A 41 26.71 -6.91 -3.28
CA ASP A 41 27.02 -7.47 -4.60
C ASP A 41 26.02 -7.00 -5.65
N TYR A 42 26.16 -5.74 -6.08
CA TYR A 42 25.30 -5.11 -7.06
C TYR A 42 25.52 -5.65 -8.49
N GLU A 43 26.65 -6.31 -8.73
CA GLU A 43 27.00 -6.91 -10.03
C GLU A 43 26.25 -8.22 -10.23
N ALA A 44 26.14 -9.05 -9.18
CA ALA A 44 25.30 -10.24 -9.19
C ALA A 44 23.80 -9.92 -9.24
N TRP A 45 23.37 -8.77 -8.70
CA TRP A 45 21.96 -8.36 -8.60
C TRP A 45 21.68 -7.02 -9.27
N PRO A 46 21.87 -6.91 -10.59
CA PRO A 46 21.69 -5.66 -11.31
C PRO A 46 20.26 -5.16 -11.18
N LYS A 47 20.08 -3.84 -11.04
CA LYS A 47 18.79 -3.14 -10.86
C LYS A 47 18.03 -3.44 -9.56
N VAL A 48 18.25 -4.59 -8.93
CA VAL A 48 17.70 -4.93 -7.60
C VAL A 48 18.49 -4.24 -6.51
N LEU A 49 19.83 -4.35 -6.55
CA LEU A 49 20.75 -3.70 -5.64
C LEU A 49 21.39 -2.47 -6.26
N GLY A 50 21.58 -1.45 -5.43
CA GLY A 50 22.44 -0.31 -5.74
C GLY A 50 23.87 -0.55 -5.23
N ARG A 51 24.80 0.29 -5.72
CA ARG A 51 26.24 0.23 -5.42
C ARG A 51 26.60 0.52 -3.96
N HIS A 52 25.63 0.80 -3.11
CA HIS A 52 25.82 1.26 -1.76
C HIS A 52 25.20 0.33 -0.71
N GLY A 53 24.99 -0.94 -1.05
CA GLY A 53 24.68 -2.01 -0.10
C GLY A 53 25.75 -2.17 1.00
N ILE A 54 25.41 -2.89 2.06
CA ILE A 54 26.29 -3.07 3.23
C ILE A 54 26.28 -4.51 3.72
N GLY A 55 27.40 -4.93 4.30
CA GLY A 55 27.57 -6.26 4.89
C GLY A 55 27.62 -7.38 3.86
N ASN A 56 27.45 -8.61 4.34
CA ASN A 56 27.40 -9.83 3.55
C ASN A 56 25.98 -10.36 3.49
N ILE A 57 25.69 -11.08 2.41
CA ILE A 57 24.40 -11.73 2.20
C ILE A 57 24.18 -12.87 3.22
N ASN A 58 22.95 -13.06 3.67
CA ASN A 58 22.52 -14.27 4.40
C ASN A 58 21.42 -15.03 3.64
N SER A 59 20.99 -16.18 4.14
CA SER A 59 19.92 -17.01 3.55
C SER A 59 18.64 -16.22 3.25
N ASN A 60 18.13 -15.46 4.24
CA ASN A 60 16.97 -14.58 4.05
C ASN A 60 17.24 -13.47 3.01
N GLY A 61 18.47 -12.97 2.94
CA GLY A 61 18.91 -12.02 1.93
C GLY A 61 18.82 -12.59 0.51
N GLN A 62 19.23 -13.84 0.33
CA GLN A 62 19.10 -14.54 -0.95
C GLN A 62 17.63 -14.70 -1.35
N LEU A 63 16.75 -15.09 -0.42
CA LEU A 63 15.31 -15.20 -0.68
C LEU A 63 14.70 -13.85 -1.08
N LEU A 64 15.03 -12.79 -0.34
CA LEU A 64 14.54 -11.44 -0.62
C LEU A 64 15.04 -10.92 -1.98
N LEU A 65 16.30 -11.18 -2.33
CA LEU A 65 16.87 -10.78 -3.62
C LEU A 65 16.23 -11.54 -4.77
N SER A 66 16.02 -12.86 -4.64
CA SER A 66 15.30 -13.67 -5.62
C SER A 66 13.87 -13.17 -5.84
N LEU A 67 13.14 -12.86 -4.75
CA LEU A 67 11.81 -12.24 -4.83
C LEU A 67 11.87 -10.90 -5.58
N CYS A 68 12.83 -10.04 -5.24
CA CYS A 68 12.94 -8.74 -5.88
C CYS A 68 13.31 -8.85 -7.36
N ALA A 69 14.17 -9.79 -7.74
CA ALA A 69 14.49 -10.06 -9.14
C ALA A 69 13.27 -10.56 -9.90
N GLN A 70 12.50 -11.48 -9.33
CA GLN A 70 11.30 -12.05 -9.94
C GLN A 70 10.20 -11.01 -10.22
N PHE A 71 10.01 -10.03 -9.32
CA PHE A 71 8.94 -9.03 -9.42
C PHE A 71 9.41 -7.64 -9.89
N GLU A 72 10.62 -7.54 -10.43
CA GLU A 72 11.25 -6.29 -10.88
C GLU A 72 11.22 -5.20 -9.79
N LEU A 73 11.60 -5.58 -8.58
CA LEU A 73 11.70 -4.70 -7.42
C LEU A 73 13.15 -4.27 -7.16
N ALA A 74 13.29 -3.15 -6.46
CA ALA A 74 14.55 -2.48 -6.19
C ALA A 74 14.64 -2.11 -4.71
N ILE A 75 15.76 -2.45 -4.07
CA ILE A 75 16.00 -2.23 -2.64
C ILE A 75 16.58 -0.84 -2.45
N THR A 76 15.71 0.12 -2.09
CA THR A 76 16.06 1.55 -2.08
C THR A 76 17.15 1.92 -1.08
N ASN A 77 17.27 1.18 0.04
CA ASN A 77 18.30 1.37 1.06
C ASN A 77 19.74 1.28 0.50
N THR A 78 19.91 0.58 -0.63
CA THR A 78 21.22 0.31 -1.25
C THR A 78 21.55 1.28 -2.39
N MET A 79 20.63 2.18 -2.74
CA MET A 79 20.74 3.05 -3.93
C MET A 79 21.50 4.34 -3.66
N PHE A 80 21.54 4.79 -2.40
CA PHE A 80 22.07 6.10 -2.04
C PHE A 80 23.41 5.99 -1.30
N ARG A 81 24.37 6.84 -1.68
CA ARG A 81 25.65 6.97 -0.98
C ARG A 81 25.44 7.66 0.36
N LEU A 82 25.18 6.88 1.40
CA LEU A 82 25.02 7.35 2.78
C LEU A 82 26.04 6.68 3.72
N PRO A 83 26.49 7.38 4.78
CA PRO A 83 27.23 6.77 5.87
C PRO A 83 26.45 5.60 6.50
N ALA A 84 27.16 4.56 6.96
CA ALA A 84 26.54 3.34 7.50
C ALA A 84 25.52 3.61 8.62
N LYS A 85 25.78 4.62 9.47
CA LYS A 85 24.87 5.05 10.56
C LYS A 85 23.46 5.48 10.09
N TYR A 86 23.31 5.83 8.81
CA TYR A 86 22.02 6.19 8.20
C TYR A 86 21.42 5.06 7.35
N LYS A 87 22.02 3.87 7.36
CA LYS A 87 21.55 2.68 6.63
C LYS A 87 21.17 1.54 7.57
N THR A 88 21.94 1.34 8.64
CA THR A 88 21.74 0.23 9.57
C THR A 88 20.61 0.50 10.56
N THR A 89 19.75 -0.48 10.74
CA THR A 89 18.48 -0.37 11.46
C THR A 89 18.53 -1.07 12.80
N TRP A 90 19.24 -2.20 12.93
CA TRP A 90 19.29 -2.98 14.16
C TRP A 90 20.71 -3.16 14.69
N MET A 91 20.88 -3.19 16.01
CA MET A 91 22.16 -3.48 16.66
C MET A 91 22.13 -4.87 17.31
N HIS A 92 23.08 -5.73 16.94
CA HIS A 92 23.21 -7.02 17.58
C HIS A 92 23.55 -6.86 19.08
N PRO A 93 22.79 -7.48 20.01
CA PRO A 93 22.89 -7.20 21.44
C PRO A 93 24.26 -7.55 22.03
N ARG A 94 24.88 -8.64 21.55
CA ARG A 94 26.20 -9.11 22.00
C ARG A 94 27.36 -8.40 21.31
N SER A 95 27.51 -8.56 19.98
CA SER A 95 28.62 -8.00 19.21
C SER A 95 28.60 -6.47 19.06
N LYS A 96 27.48 -5.81 19.38
CA LYS A 96 27.25 -4.37 19.18
C LYS A 96 27.43 -3.92 17.72
N HIS A 97 27.38 -4.87 16.78
CA HIS A 97 27.47 -4.58 15.35
C HIS A 97 26.11 -4.17 14.80
N TRP A 98 26.11 -3.18 13.91
CA TRP A 98 24.90 -2.66 13.29
C TRP A 98 24.62 -3.37 11.97
N HIS A 99 23.36 -3.76 11.75
CA HIS A 99 22.89 -4.45 10.56
C HIS A 99 21.75 -3.69 9.89
N LEU A 100 21.63 -3.82 8.57
CA LEU A 100 20.45 -3.40 7.80
C LEU A 100 19.54 -4.63 7.66
N LEU A 101 18.37 -4.59 8.29
CA LEU A 101 17.36 -5.65 8.27
C LEU A 101 15.99 -5.14 7.79
N ASP A 102 15.73 -3.84 7.97
CA ASP A 102 14.48 -3.18 7.57
C ASP A 102 14.65 -2.47 6.23
N TYR A 103 13.76 -2.77 5.29
CA TYR A 103 13.88 -2.33 3.90
C TYR A 103 12.67 -1.54 3.44
N ALA A 104 12.93 -0.58 2.55
CA ALA A 104 11.93 -0.01 1.67
C ALA A 104 12.21 -0.44 0.23
N ILE A 105 11.24 -1.09 -0.38
CA ILE A 105 11.36 -1.75 -1.69
C ILE A 105 10.29 -1.19 -2.62
N VAL A 106 10.70 -0.81 -3.82
CA VAL A 106 9.81 -0.23 -4.85
C VAL A 106 9.98 -0.97 -6.16
N ARG A 107 9.05 -0.79 -7.12
CA ARG A 107 9.29 -1.26 -8.49
C ARG A 107 10.51 -0.56 -9.09
N GLN A 108 11.34 -1.29 -9.84
CA GLN A 108 12.51 -0.75 -10.52
C GLN A 108 12.18 0.47 -11.39
N ARG A 109 11.08 0.40 -12.16
CA ARG A 109 10.60 1.53 -12.99
C ARG A 109 10.21 2.79 -12.19
N ASN A 110 9.90 2.65 -10.90
CA ASN A 110 9.49 3.75 -10.03
C ASN A 110 10.66 4.27 -9.17
N LEU A 111 11.87 3.73 -9.36
CA LEU A 111 13.04 4.12 -8.60
C LEU A 111 13.40 5.60 -8.75
N SER A 112 13.18 6.19 -9.93
CA SER A 112 13.38 7.62 -10.18
C SER A 112 12.48 8.54 -9.36
N GLN A 113 11.42 8.00 -8.76
CA GLN A 113 10.52 8.73 -7.87
C GLN A 113 11.03 8.75 -6.42
N VAL A 114 12.00 7.91 -6.07
CA VAL A 114 12.57 7.83 -4.73
C VAL A 114 13.67 8.87 -4.58
N ASN A 115 13.49 9.81 -3.65
CA ASN A 115 14.46 10.86 -3.38
C ASN A 115 15.56 10.39 -2.42
N ILE A 116 15.17 9.67 -1.36
CA ILE A 116 16.11 9.11 -0.39
C ILE A 116 15.43 8.02 0.44
N THR A 117 16.19 6.99 0.81
CA THR A 117 15.84 6.06 1.88
C THR A 117 16.95 6.07 2.92
N ARG A 118 16.61 6.38 4.18
CA ARG A 118 17.59 6.50 5.27
C ARG A 118 16.97 6.23 6.62
N VAL A 119 17.82 5.90 7.58
CA VAL A 119 17.46 5.75 8.99
C VAL A 119 17.33 7.11 9.68
N MET A 120 16.28 7.30 10.49
CA MET A 120 16.05 8.47 11.33
C MET A 120 16.67 8.27 12.71
N ARG A 121 17.90 8.75 12.89
CA ARG A 121 18.65 8.56 14.16
C ARG A 121 18.12 9.36 15.36
N GLY A 122 17.36 10.43 15.12
CA GLY A 122 16.82 11.28 16.19
C GLY A 122 15.49 10.78 16.77
N ALA A 123 14.86 9.78 16.16
CA ALA A 123 13.64 9.18 16.68
C ALA A 123 14.00 8.08 17.68
N ASN A 124 13.59 8.25 18.94
CA ASN A 124 13.61 7.16 19.91
C ASN A 124 12.25 6.46 19.88
N CYS A 125 12.23 5.23 19.37
CA CYS A 125 11.01 4.43 19.22
C CYS A 125 10.87 3.35 20.29
N TRP A 126 11.67 3.40 21.37
CA TRP A 126 11.67 2.37 22.43
C TRP A 126 11.83 0.94 21.87
N SER A 127 12.58 0.81 20.78
CA SER A 127 12.86 -0.43 20.06
C SER A 127 14.37 -0.57 19.89
N ASP A 128 14.84 -1.81 19.77
CA ASP A 128 16.19 -2.16 19.33
C ASP A 128 16.41 -1.91 17.83
N HIS A 129 15.35 -1.57 17.09
CA HIS A 129 15.40 -1.08 15.71
C HIS A 129 15.29 0.45 15.64
N ARG A 130 15.93 1.01 14.61
CA ARG A 130 15.80 2.42 14.23
C ARG A 130 14.82 2.57 13.08
N LEU A 131 14.00 3.62 13.16
CA LEU A 131 13.02 3.96 12.14
C LEU A 131 13.68 4.21 10.77
N VAL A 132 13.16 3.56 9.74
CA VAL A 132 13.50 3.83 8.33
C VAL A 132 12.52 4.83 7.74
N ILE A 133 13.05 5.83 7.04
CA ILE A 133 12.28 6.82 6.28
C ILE A 133 12.63 6.69 4.81
N ILE A 134 11.58 6.62 3.99
CA ILE A 134 11.65 6.83 2.55
C ILE A 134 10.97 8.17 2.21
N LYS A 135 11.61 8.98 1.37
CA LYS A 135 11.00 10.16 0.75
C LYS A 135 10.86 9.86 -0.74
N MET A 136 9.63 9.94 -1.25
CA MET A 136 9.35 9.67 -2.67
C MET A 136 8.19 10.52 -3.19
N ARG A 137 8.17 10.73 -4.51
CA ARG A 137 7.11 11.46 -5.21
C ARG A 137 6.10 10.49 -5.80
N LEU A 138 4.97 10.31 -5.13
CA LEU A 138 3.88 9.47 -5.63
C LEU A 138 3.07 10.21 -6.70
N ARG A 139 2.91 9.60 -7.88
CA ARG A 139 1.97 10.05 -8.91
C ARG A 139 0.72 9.17 -8.85
N LEU A 140 -0.23 9.56 -8.01
CA LEU A 140 -1.52 8.90 -7.94
C LEU A 140 -2.45 9.47 -9.02
N ARG A 141 -3.09 8.60 -9.81
CA ARG A 141 -4.23 9.04 -10.61
C ARG A 141 -5.37 9.31 -9.65
N ALA A 142 -5.96 10.50 -9.74
CA ALA A 142 -7.19 10.79 -9.02
C ALA A 142 -8.24 9.72 -9.41
N PRO A 143 -8.99 9.16 -8.45
CA PRO A 143 -10.09 8.28 -8.78
C PRO A 143 -11.04 9.03 -9.73
N HIS A 144 -11.47 8.34 -10.79
CA HIS A 144 -12.52 8.85 -11.65
C HIS A 144 -13.75 9.05 -10.76
N ARG A 145 -14.08 10.31 -10.44
CA ARG A 145 -15.31 10.63 -9.73
C ARG A 145 -16.40 10.27 -10.71
N ASN A 146 -16.99 9.08 -10.56
CA ASN A 146 -18.26 8.78 -11.21
C ASN A 146 -19.17 9.92 -10.77
N GLN A 147 -19.48 10.85 -11.67
CA GLN A 147 -20.59 11.76 -11.45
C GLN A 147 -21.73 10.81 -11.12
N GLY A 148 -22.20 10.84 -9.87
CA GLY A 148 -23.29 9.96 -9.44
C GLY A 148 -24.38 10.05 -10.49
N VAL A 149 -25.05 8.92 -10.76
CA VAL A 149 -26.18 8.85 -11.69
C VAL A 149 -26.98 10.14 -11.51
N LYS A 150 -27.02 11.01 -12.53
CA LYS A 150 -27.78 12.26 -12.42
C LYS A 150 -29.18 11.82 -12.03
N THR A 151 -29.60 12.13 -10.81
CA THR A 151 -30.98 11.90 -10.41
C THR A 151 -31.83 12.63 -11.44
N LYS A 152 -32.79 11.94 -12.06
CA LYS A 152 -33.72 12.58 -12.99
C LYS A 152 -34.37 13.72 -12.21
N ARG A 153 -34.07 14.96 -12.58
CA ARG A 153 -34.80 16.11 -12.06
C ARG A 153 -36.20 16.02 -12.60
N ILE A 154 -37.17 15.78 -11.73
CA ILE A 154 -38.59 15.87 -12.08
C ILE A 154 -38.85 17.34 -12.40
N ASN A 155 -39.41 17.61 -13.58
CA ASN A 155 -39.82 18.96 -13.95
C ASN A 155 -41.08 19.30 -13.14
N VAL A 156 -40.96 20.28 -12.24
CA VAL A 156 -42.05 20.75 -11.36
C VAL A 156 -42.72 22.02 -11.87
N ASP A 157 -42.31 22.54 -13.03
CA ASP A 157 -42.84 23.80 -13.57
C ASP A 157 -44.34 23.70 -13.87
N TYR A 158 -44.81 22.49 -14.24
CA TYR A 158 -46.24 22.21 -14.45
C TYR A 158 -47.08 22.32 -13.17
N LEU A 159 -46.49 22.25 -11.98
CA LEU A 159 -47.19 22.46 -10.71
C LEU A 159 -47.42 23.94 -10.40
N GLN A 160 -46.88 24.86 -11.21
CA GLN A 160 -47.20 26.28 -11.10
C GLN A 160 -48.60 26.60 -11.66
N ILE A 161 -49.15 25.72 -12.49
CA ILE A 161 -50.52 25.83 -13.01
C ILE A 161 -51.49 25.30 -11.94
N LEU A 162 -52.45 26.13 -11.55
CA LEU A 162 -53.36 25.85 -10.42
C LEU A 162 -54.14 24.54 -10.61
N ASP A 163 -54.68 24.31 -11.80
CA ASP A 163 -55.50 23.13 -12.11
C ASP A 163 -54.65 21.85 -12.10
N SER A 164 -53.46 21.90 -12.72
CA SER A 164 -52.52 20.77 -12.74
C SER A 164 -52.02 20.43 -11.33
N ARG A 165 -51.80 21.44 -10.49
CA ARG A 165 -51.43 21.24 -9.08
C ARG A 165 -52.55 20.58 -8.29
N ASN A 166 -53.79 21.04 -8.46
CA ASN A 166 -54.93 20.53 -7.71
C ASN A 166 -55.26 19.08 -8.12
N ALA A 167 -55.19 18.77 -9.42
CA ALA A 167 -55.35 17.41 -9.93
C ALA A 167 -54.27 16.47 -9.36
N PHE A 168 -53.00 16.91 -9.38
CA PHE A 168 -51.90 16.14 -8.81
C PHE A 168 -52.06 15.90 -7.30
N VAL A 169 -52.44 16.93 -6.53
CA VAL A 169 -52.69 16.80 -5.08
C VAL A 169 -53.82 15.83 -4.80
N HIS A 170 -54.90 15.86 -5.60
CA HIS A 170 -56.01 14.93 -5.46
C HIS A 170 -55.56 13.49 -5.68
N GLU A 171 -54.88 13.21 -6.78
CA GLU A 171 -54.38 11.88 -7.15
C GLU A 171 -53.41 11.32 -6.09
N VAL A 172 -52.51 12.16 -5.58
CA VAL A 172 -51.59 11.77 -4.50
C VAL A 172 -52.35 11.42 -3.22
N ASN A 173 -53.33 12.24 -2.83
CA ASN A 173 -54.11 12.00 -1.62
C ASN A 173 -54.96 10.72 -1.73
N GLU A 174 -55.57 10.46 -2.88
CA GLU A 174 -56.29 9.20 -3.13
C GLU A 174 -55.35 7.99 -3.03
N THR A 175 -54.16 8.10 -3.63
CA THR A 175 -53.18 7.01 -3.61
C THR A 175 -52.68 6.74 -2.18
N VAL A 176 -52.40 7.80 -1.40
CA VAL A 176 -51.97 7.66 0.00
C VAL A 176 -53.09 7.03 0.85
N GLN A 177 -54.34 7.47 0.68
CA GLN A 177 -55.47 6.88 1.38
C GLN A 177 -55.69 5.41 1.01
N ALA A 178 -55.55 5.05 -0.27
CA ALA A 178 -55.65 3.66 -0.73
C ALA A 178 -54.57 2.77 -0.09
N LEU A 179 -53.34 3.27 0.07
CA LEU A 179 -52.24 2.56 0.73
C LEU A 179 -52.45 2.42 2.24
N ASP A 180 -53.03 3.42 2.90
CA ASP A 180 -53.35 3.37 4.34
C ASP A 180 -54.51 2.39 4.64
N LEU A 181 -55.44 2.20 3.69
CA LEU A 181 -56.55 1.25 3.82
C LEU A 181 -56.12 -0.22 3.68
N GLU A 182 -55.02 -0.52 2.97
CA GLU A 182 -54.47 -1.87 2.87
C GLU A 182 -53.64 -2.28 4.11
N GLY A 183 -53.23 -1.31 4.95
CA GLY A 183 -52.41 -1.54 6.15
C GLY A 183 -53.17 -1.82 7.45
N GLY A 184 -54.50 -1.69 7.47
CA GLY A 184 -55.34 -1.78 8.67
C GLY A 184 -55.90 -3.18 9.00
N GLY A 185 -55.47 -4.22 8.29
CA GLY A 185 -56.11 -5.53 8.29
C GLY A 185 -55.46 -6.63 9.13
N LEU A 186 -54.82 -6.36 10.26
CA LEU A 186 -54.41 -7.41 11.22
C LEU A 186 -54.46 -6.92 12.67
N SER A 187 -55.64 -6.97 13.27
CA SER A 187 -55.80 -7.05 14.73
C SER A 187 -57.02 -7.88 15.10
N ASN A 188 -56.78 -9.17 15.34
CA ASN A 188 -57.19 -9.93 16.52
C ASN A 188 -56.59 -11.34 16.46
#